data_AF-A0AA40EGM0-F1
#
_entry.id   AF-A0AA40EGM0-F1
#
_cell.length_a   1.000
_cell.length_b   1.000
_cell.length_c   1.000
_cell.angle_alpha   90.00
_cell.angle_beta   90.00
_cell.angle_gamma   90.00
#
_symmetry.space_group_name_H-M   'P 1'
#
loop_
_entity.id
_entity.type
_entity.pdbx_description
1 polymer ?
#
loop_
_entity_poly.entity_id
_entity_poly.type
_entity_poly.pdbx_seq_one_letter_code
_entity_poly.pdbx_strand_id
1 'polypeptide(L)'
;MERKRIVHTLDTPYSAVEWYGVSSPIFSQGLYAHRGHHRPQISQKDQDVILELLCHLLSPLGTHRRLFVTPSKGKRDRKRKRAQDEAAPGGSATGAASDPVPPTPELAGYVDVGLSHISRALQGMSSKDMKPYSVVFVARSGQSSAFHCHFPQMVALASQSQPPEKAVRLVGISKACEDKLSAALGIPRVSSIAIREDAPQAKGLVDFVREHVKPVEVAWLKEARAGKYLDTKIDAIPTKIGVKKKA
;
A
#
# COMPACT_ATOMS: atom_id res chain seq x y z
N MET A 1 7.64 11.27 -44.73
CA MET A 1 7.57 9.86 -44.25
C MET A 1 8.18 9.76 -42.86
N GLU A 2 7.50 9.14 -41.90
CA GLU A 2 8.14 8.74 -40.64
C GLU A 2 9.07 7.54 -40.87
N ARG A 3 10.30 7.58 -40.34
CA ARG A 3 11.17 6.40 -40.31
C ARG A 3 10.88 5.58 -39.06
N LYS A 4 10.24 4.42 -39.24
CA LYS A 4 10.08 3.41 -38.19
C LYS A 4 11.27 2.45 -38.20
N ARG A 5 11.64 1.91 -37.03
CA ARG A 5 12.65 0.84 -36.89
C ARG A 5 12.11 -0.24 -35.95
N ILE A 6 12.28 -1.49 -36.36
CA ILE A 6 12.00 -2.66 -35.51
C ILE A 6 13.06 -2.69 -34.41
N VAL A 7 12.61 -2.76 -33.15
CA VAL A 7 13.44 -2.98 -31.97
C VAL A 7 12.99 -4.29 -31.35
N HIS A 8 13.91 -5.24 -31.22
CA HIS A 8 13.65 -6.49 -30.52
C HIS A 8 13.76 -6.24 -29.02
N THR A 9 12.73 -6.63 -28.28
CA THR A 9 12.64 -6.51 -26.83
C THR A 9 12.49 -7.91 -26.25
N LEU A 10 13.30 -8.24 -25.23
CA LEU A 10 13.14 -9.47 -24.47
C LEU A 10 11.90 -9.33 -23.58
N ASP A 11 10.88 -10.16 -23.81
CA ASP A 11 9.76 -10.22 -22.87
C ASP A 11 10.14 -11.08 -21.66
N THR A 12 9.66 -10.69 -20.48
CA THR A 12 9.95 -11.38 -19.22
C THR A 12 8.63 -11.87 -18.62
N PRO A 13 8.29 -13.17 -18.75
CA PRO A 13 6.95 -13.70 -18.48
C PRO A 13 6.50 -13.64 -17.01
N TYR A 14 7.30 -13.03 -16.13
CA TYR A 14 7.12 -12.93 -14.69
C TYR A 14 7.05 -11.49 -14.15
N SER A 15 7.27 -10.48 -14.99
CA SER A 15 7.31 -9.06 -14.58
C SER A 15 5.96 -8.33 -14.70
N ALA A 16 5.09 -8.79 -15.61
CA ALA A 16 3.79 -8.20 -15.91
C ALA A 16 2.67 -8.63 -14.93
N VAL A 17 2.81 -8.27 -13.66
CA VAL A 17 1.71 -8.37 -12.69
C VAL A 17 0.74 -7.20 -12.92
N GLU A 18 -0.30 -7.41 -13.72
CA GLU A 18 -1.31 -6.38 -14.00
C GLU A 18 -2.13 -5.98 -12.75
N TRP A 19 -2.36 -4.68 -12.57
CA TRP A 19 -3.20 -4.13 -11.49
C TRP A 19 -4.42 -3.39 -12.03
N TYR A 20 -5.55 -3.51 -11.32
CA TYR A 20 -6.89 -3.04 -11.69
C TYR A 20 -6.91 -1.70 -12.48
N GLY A 21 -7.12 -1.78 -13.80
CA GLY A 21 -7.59 -0.65 -14.61
C GLY A 21 -6.58 0.44 -14.98
N VAL A 22 -5.27 0.19 -14.91
CA VAL A 22 -4.28 1.12 -15.51
C VAL A 22 -3.93 0.65 -16.92
N SER A 23 -4.72 1.07 -17.92
CA SER A 23 -4.31 1.01 -19.32
C SER A 23 -3.22 2.05 -19.58
N SER A 24 -1.97 1.76 -19.16
CA SER A 24 -0.83 2.61 -19.50
C SER A 24 -0.72 2.71 -21.02
N PRO A 25 -0.80 3.91 -21.64
CA PRO A 25 -0.79 4.03 -23.10
C PRO A 25 0.51 3.51 -23.75
N ILE A 26 1.59 3.42 -22.98
CA ILE A 26 2.87 2.83 -23.36
C ILE A 26 2.79 1.29 -23.53
N PHE A 27 1.88 0.63 -22.83
CA PHE A 27 1.60 -0.81 -22.93
C PHE A 27 0.33 -1.12 -23.76
N SER A 28 -0.32 -0.10 -24.32
CA SER A 28 -1.63 -0.21 -25.00
C SER A 28 -1.55 -0.76 -26.44
N GLN A 29 -0.77 -1.83 -26.67
CA GLN A 29 -0.79 -2.62 -27.90
C GLN A 29 -0.83 -4.14 -27.62
N GLY A 30 -1.92 -4.58 -26.98
CA GLY A 30 -2.66 -5.76 -27.46
C GLY A 30 -2.11 -7.18 -27.23
N LEU A 31 -1.05 -7.41 -26.45
CA LEU A 31 -0.48 -8.77 -26.30
C LEU A 31 -0.31 -9.34 -24.87
N TYR A 32 -0.65 -8.61 -23.81
CA TYR A 32 -0.42 -9.08 -22.42
C TYR A 32 -1.55 -9.97 -21.84
N ALA A 33 -2.67 -10.12 -22.54
CA ALA A 33 -3.89 -10.74 -22.02
C ALA A 33 -3.83 -12.26 -21.74
N HIS A 34 -2.79 -12.98 -22.17
CA HIS A 34 -2.81 -14.45 -22.23
C HIS A 34 -2.16 -15.21 -21.05
N ARG A 35 -1.59 -14.53 -20.04
CA ARG A 35 -1.23 -15.14 -18.75
C ARG A 35 -1.57 -14.22 -17.56
N GLY A 36 -2.70 -13.53 -17.62
CA GLY A 36 -3.13 -12.58 -16.58
C GLY A 36 -3.18 -13.23 -15.19
N HIS A 37 -2.31 -12.79 -14.28
CA HIS A 37 -2.41 -13.14 -12.86
C HIS A 37 -3.71 -12.57 -12.29
N HIS A 38 -4.68 -13.44 -12.04
CA HIS A 38 -6.06 -13.04 -11.73
C HIS A 38 -6.16 -12.24 -10.41
N ARG A 39 -6.39 -10.92 -10.49
CA ARG A 39 -6.90 -10.12 -9.36
C ARG A 39 -8.30 -10.65 -9.00
N PRO A 40 -8.64 -10.88 -7.72
CA PRO A 40 -10.03 -11.10 -7.32
C PRO A 40 -10.83 -9.82 -7.55
N GLN A 41 -11.82 -9.84 -8.45
CA GLN A 41 -12.64 -8.65 -8.74
C GLN A 41 -13.60 -8.34 -7.57
N ILE A 42 -13.10 -7.58 -6.58
CA ILE A 42 -13.92 -6.96 -5.53
C ILE A 42 -14.92 -6.00 -6.20
N SER A 43 -16.22 -6.11 -5.91
CA SER A 43 -17.23 -5.22 -6.46
C SER A 43 -17.05 -3.79 -5.92
N GLN A 44 -17.73 -2.81 -6.52
CA GLN A 44 -17.68 -1.44 -5.98
C GLN A 44 -18.40 -1.35 -4.63
N LYS A 45 -19.51 -2.08 -4.46
CA LYS A 45 -20.27 -2.12 -3.19
C LYS A 45 -19.39 -2.62 -2.05
N ASP A 46 -18.71 -3.74 -2.25
CA ASP A 46 -17.86 -4.34 -1.22
C ASP A 46 -16.62 -3.47 -0.95
N GLN A 47 -16.07 -2.77 -1.96
CA GLN A 47 -15.02 -1.77 -1.73
C GLN A 47 -15.48 -0.61 -0.85
N ASP A 48 -16.72 -0.14 -1.02
CA ASP A 48 -17.29 0.94 -0.21
C ASP A 48 -17.62 0.47 1.22
N VAL A 49 -18.18 -0.74 1.39
CA VAL A 49 -18.41 -1.36 2.71
C VAL A 49 -17.10 -1.63 3.46
N ILE A 50 -16.08 -2.17 2.77
CA ILE A 50 -14.74 -2.39 3.35
C ILE A 50 -14.13 -1.06 3.81
N LEU A 51 -14.27 0.01 3.02
CA LEU A 51 -13.80 1.34 3.38
C LEU A 51 -14.55 1.92 4.57
N GLU A 52 -15.86 1.75 4.65
CA GLU A 52 -16.67 2.22 5.77
C GLU A 52 -16.32 1.49 7.07
N LEU A 53 -16.23 0.16 7.05
CA LEU A 53 -15.80 -0.65 8.19
C LEU A 53 -14.38 -0.28 8.64
N LEU A 54 -13.46 -0.05 7.70
CA LEU A 54 -12.10 0.40 7.98
C LEU A 54 -12.06 1.82 8.58
N CYS A 55 -12.86 2.76 8.08
CA CYS A 55 -12.96 4.11 8.65
C CYS A 55 -13.54 4.09 10.08
N HIS A 56 -14.55 3.26 10.36
CA HIS A 56 -15.10 3.10 11.71
C HIS A 56 -14.06 2.51 12.67
N LEU A 57 -13.38 1.43 12.28
CA LEU A 57 -12.33 0.79 13.09
C LEU A 57 -11.19 1.75 13.44
N LEU A 58 -10.81 2.65 12.52
CA LEU A 58 -9.66 3.55 12.71
C LEU A 58 -10.01 4.89 13.40
N SER A 59 -11.30 5.26 13.45
CA SER A 59 -11.77 6.51 14.05
C SER A 59 -11.29 6.75 15.50
N PRO A 60 -11.28 5.75 16.41
CA PRO A 60 -10.72 5.93 17.77
C PRO A 60 -9.25 6.34 17.78
N LEU A 61 -8.43 5.82 16.85
CA LEU A 61 -7.02 6.16 16.74
C LEU A 61 -6.82 7.62 16.29
N GLY A 62 -7.63 8.08 15.32
CA GLY A 62 -7.59 9.48 14.90
C GLY A 62 -8.10 10.44 15.96
N THR A 63 -9.11 10.05 16.74
CA THR A 63 -9.64 10.89 17.84
C THR A 63 -8.63 10.99 18.99
N HIS A 64 -7.99 9.89 19.39
CA HIS A 64 -6.90 9.93 20.38
C HIS A 64 -5.75 10.84 19.89
N ARG A 65 -5.32 10.70 18.63
CA ARG A 65 -4.29 11.57 18.04
C ARG A 65 -4.69 13.05 18.02
N ARG A 66 -5.91 13.38 17.61
CA ARG A 66 -6.42 14.77 17.56
C ARG A 66 -6.44 15.44 18.93
N LEU A 67 -6.77 14.70 19.98
CA LEU A 67 -6.95 15.25 21.33
C LEU A 67 -5.65 15.25 22.16
N PHE A 68 -4.80 14.23 22.02
CA PHE A 68 -3.70 13.98 22.95
C PHE A 68 -2.30 13.94 22.31
N VAL A 69 -2.19 13.90 20.98
CA VAL A 69 -0.88 13.90 20.30
C VAL A 69 -0.61 15.28 19.71
N THR A 70 0.17 16.08 20.44
CA THR A 70 0.62 17.40 19.98
C THR A 70 1.26 17.33 18.59
N PRO A 71 0.67 17.95 17.55
CA PRO A 71 1.21 17.85 16.19
C PRO A 71 2.57 18.55 16.10
N SER A 72 3.53 17.92 15.43
CA SER A 72 4.90 18.42 15.33
C SER A 72 4.96 19.71 14.52
N LYS A 73 5.01 20.87 15.20
CA LYS A 73 5.21 22.18 14.56
C LYS A 73 6.48 22.14 13.71
N GLY A 74 6.33 22.46 12.41
CA GLY A 74 7.33 22.14 11.40
C GLY A 74 8.64 22.91 11.57
N LYS A 75 9.69 22.55 10.81
CA LYS A 75 11.00 23.25 10.85
C LYS A 75 10.88 24.78 10.67
N ARG A 76 9.87 25.26 9.91
CA ARG A 76 9.58 26.69 9.74
C ARG A 76 9.00 27.33 11.02
N ASP A 77 8.00 26.73 11.64
CA ASP A 77 7.45 27.21 12.93
C ASP A 77 8.51 27.18 14.04
N ARG A 78 9.32 26.13 14.08
CA ARG A 78 10.43 26.02 15.05
C ARG A 78 11.52 27.08 14.83
N LYS A 79 11.71 27.58 13.60
CA LYS A 79 12.55 28.75 13.33
C LYS A 79 11.83 30.05 13.70
N ARG A 80 10.54 30.20 13.36
CA ARG A 80 9.74 31.38 13.68
C ARG A 80 9.62 31.60 15.18
N LYS A 81 9.38 30.55 15.97
CA LYS A 81 9.31 30.66 17.43
C LYS A 81 10.65 31.10 18.03
N ARG A 82 11.78 30.53 17.59
CA ARG A 82 13.12 30.99 18.02
C ARG A 82 13.34 32.49 17.76
N ALA A 83 12.97 32.97 16.58
CA ALA A 83 13.05 34.40 16.24
C ALA A 83 12.03 35.30 16.98
N GLN A 84 11.05 34.74 17.70
CA GLN A 84 10.17 35.46 18.61
C GLN A 84 10.65 35.36 20.07
N ASP A 85 11.14 34.18 20.47
CA ASP A 85 11.77 33.92 21.77
C ASP A 85 13.05 34.76 21.96
N GLU A 86 13.79 35.05 20.89
CA GLU A 86 14.96 35.96 20.86
C GLU A 86 14.57 37.47 20.85
N ALA A 87 13.29 37.81 20.69
CA ALA A 87 12.81 39.18 20.51
C ALA A 87 11.98 39.74 21.69
N ALA A 88 11.83 38.97 22.78
CA ALA A 88 10.95 39.31 23.91
C ALA A 88 11.69 39.25 25.28
N PRO A 89 12.04 40.39 25.89
CA PRO A 89 12.66 40.41 27.20
C PRO A 89 11.61 40.25 28.33
N GLY A 90 11.45 39.02 28.80
CA GLY A 90 10.68 38.68 30.01
C GLY A 90 9.22 38.28 29.76
N GLY A 91 8.76 37.22 30.44
CA GLY A 91 7.39 36.72 30.31
C GLY A 91 7.24 35.27 30.81
N SER A 92 6.90 35.13 32.09
CA SER A 92 6.52 33.91 32.83
C SER A 92 6.21 32.63 32.02
N ALA A 93 6.89 31.53 32.35
CA ALA A 93 6.49 30.20 31.90
C ALA A 93 5.25 29.70 32.68
N THR A 94 4.05 29.92 32.14
CA THR A 94 2.81 29.36 32.70
C THR A 94 2.74 27.86 32.41
N GLY A 95 3.12 27.03 33.38
CA GLY A 95 2.97 25.59 33.30
C GLY A 95 1.50 25.19 33.37
N ALA A 96 0.87 24.91 32.22
CA ALA A 96 -0.45 24.31 32.21
C ALA A 96 -0.39 22.91 32.86
N ALA A 97 -1.24 22.67 33.84
CA ALA A 97 -1.36 21.35 34.46
C ALA A 97 -1.72 20.32 33.39
N SER A 98 -1.01 19.19 33.37
CA SER A 98 -1.31 18.10 32.44
C SER A 98 -2.22 17.10 33.13
N ASP A 99 -3.49 17.09 32.70
CA ASP A 99 -4.36 15.95 32.96
C ASP A 99 -3.68 14.65 32.45
N PRO A 100 -3.84 13.52 33.14
CA PRO A 100 -3.19 12.28 32.75
C PRO A 100 -3.68 11.84 31.37
N VAL A 101 -2.79 11.85 30.38
CA VAL A 101 -3.08 11.45 29.01
C VAL A 101 -3.68 10.04 29.01
N PRO A 102 -4.91 9.85 28.51
CA PRO A 102 -5.57 8.55 28.55
C PRO A 102 -4.81 7.52 27.70
N PRO A 103 -4.81 6.24 28.11
CA PRO A 103 -4.06 5.19 27.43
C PRO A 103 -4.42 5.13 25.94
N THR A 104 -3.40 4.90 25.10
CA THR A 104 -3.61 4.70 23.66
C THR A 104 -4.58 3.54 23.43
N PRO A 105 -5.55 3.65 22.51
CA PRO A 105 -6.47 2.55 22.22
C PRO A 105 -5.70 1.28 21.84
N GLU A 106 -6.09 0.14 22.41
CA GLU A 106 -5.40 -1.16 22.26
C GLU A 106 -5.06 -1.51 20.79
N LEU A 107 -6.00 -1.19 19.88
CA LEU A 107 -5.87 -1.32 18.43
C LEU A 107 -4.59 -0.68 17.85
N ALA A 108 -4.00 0.32 18.51
CA ALA A 108 -2.75 0.97 18.09
C ALA A 108 -1.56 -0.02 18.00
N GLY A 109 -1.55 -1.09 18.80
CA GLY A 109 -0.54 -2.15 18.73
C GLY A 109 -0.74 -3.14 17.56
N TYR A 110 -1.90 -3.06 16.88
CA TYR A 110 -2.33 -4.01 15.86
C TYR A 110 -2.48 -3.40 14.45
N VAL A 111 -2.35 -2.07 14.32
CA VAL A 111 -2.54 -1.32 13.07
C VAL A 111 -1.25 -0.61 12.66
N ASP A 112 -0.59 -1.14 11.64
CA ASP A 112 0.59 -0.55 11.04
C ASP A 112 0.22 0.39 9.89
N VAL A 113 0.78 1.59 9.87
CA VAL A 113 0.48 2.62 8.84
C VAL A 113 1.75 3.03 8.12
N GLY A 114 1.68 3.08 6.79
CA GLY A 114 2.78 3.54 5.93
C GLY A 114 3.63 2.40 5.37
N LEU A 115 3.88 2.49 4.07
CA LEU A 115 4.38 1.38 3.26
C LEU A 115 5.71 0.81 3.74
N SER A 116 6.66 1.68 4.12
CA SER A 116 8.00 1.27 4.56
C SER A 116 8.01 0.49 5.88
N HIS A 117 6.96 0.61 6.70
CA HIS A 117 6.81 -0.22 7.90
C HIS A 117 6.22 -1.58 7.53
N ILE A 118 5.15 -1.56 6.73
CA ILE A 118 4.44 -2.77 6.28
C ILE A 118 5.36 -3.68 5.46
N SER A 119 6.16 -3.13 4.53
CA SER A 119 7.11 -3.92 3.72
C SER A 119 8.22 -4.56 4.55
N ARG A 120 8.74 -3.86 5.57
CA ARG A 120 9.75 -4.39 6.50
C ARG A 120 9.17 -5.46 7.44
N ALA A 121 7.92 -5.27 7.88
CA ALA A 121 7.21 -6.28 8.67
C ALA A 121 6.89 -7.54 7.84
N LEU A 122 6.48 -7.40 6.58
CA LEU A 122 6.29 -8.53 5.65
C LEU A 122 7.59 -9.33 5.43
N GLN A 123 8.75 -8.66 5.39
CA GLN A 123 10.06 -9.34 5.39
C GLN A 123 10.35 -10.07 6.71
N GLY A 124 9.88 -9.51 7.84
CA GLY A 124 10.04 -10.08 9.19
C GLY A 124 9.05 -11.19 9.55
N MET A 125 7.97 -11.40 8.79
CA MET A 125 6.92 -12.41 9.08
C MET A 125 7.38 -13.88 9.03
N SER A 126 8.63 -14.15 8.63
CA SER A 126 9.27 -15.48 8.78
C SER A 126 9.77 -15.73 10.22
N SER A 127 10.00 -14.67 11.00
CA SER A 127 10.43 -14.76 12.40
C SER A 127 9.25 -15.02 13.32
N LYS A 128 9.44 -15.89 14.32
CA LYS A 128 8.39 -16.33 15.26
C LYS A 128 7.82 -15.21 16.13
N ASP A 129 8.54 -14.10 16.26
CA ASP A 129 8.25 -13.02 17.22
C ASP A 129 7.23 -11.99 16.71
N MET A 130 6.86 -12.03 15.42
CA MET A 130 5.89 -11.11 14.83
C MET A 130 4.55 -11.80 14.54
N LYS A 131 3.47 -11.32 15.19
CA LYS A 131 2.09 -11.66 14.75
C LYS A 131 1.93 -11.32 13.26
N PRO A 132 1.42 -12.24 12.43
CA PRO A 132 1.26 -12.01 10.99
C PRO A 132 0.17 -10.97 10.71
N TYR A 133 0.16 -10.45 9.49
CA TYR A 133 -0.98 -9.65 9.02
C TYR A 133 -2.20 -10.54 8.70
N SER A 134 -3.39 -9.94 8.79
CA SER A 134 -4.65 -10.52 8.33
C SER A 134 -5.11 -9.85 7.04
N VAL A 135 -5.03 -8.51 6.98
CA VAL A 135 -5.36 -7.70 5.79
C VAL A 135 -4.36 -6.56 5.62
N VAL A 136 -3.97 -6.30 4.37
CA VAL A 136 -3.18 -5.13 3.95
C VAL A 136 -3.97 -4.32 2.93
N PHE A 137 -4.15 -3.04 3.23
CA PHE A 137 -4.81 -2.05 2.38
C PHE A 137 -3.77 -1.16 1.71
N VAL A 138 -3.91 -0.93 0.40
CA VAL A 138 -3.01 -0.04 -0.38
C VAL A 138 -3.85 0.86 -1.28
N ALA A 139 -3.72 2.18 -1.10
CA ALA A 139 -4.34 3.17 -1.96
C ALA A 139 -3.51 3.37 -3.25
N ARG A 140 -4.20 3.46 -4.38
CA ARG A 140 -3.59 3.46 -5.72
C ARG A 140 -3.20 4.86 -6.21
N SER A 141 -2.41 5.62 -5.44
CA SER A 141 -1.86 6.90 -5.92
C SER A 141 -0.39 7.16 -5.59
N GLY A 142 0.29 7.83 -6.53
CA GLY A 142 1.68 8.29 -6.39
C GLY A 142 2.77 7.21 -6.39
N GLN A 143 2.43 5.92 -6.42
CA GLN A 143 3.41 4.82 -6.42
C GLN A 143 3.84 4.46 -7.85
N SER A 144 5.01 3.83 -7.98
CA SER A 144 5.53 3.36 -9.28
C SER A 144 4.86 2.07 -9.74
N SER A 145 4.86 1.81 -11.05
CA SER A 145 4.46 0.51 -11.60
C SER A 145 5.30 -0.65 -11.02
N ALA A 146 6.60 -0.43 -10.85
CA ALA A 146 7.49 -1.39 -10.22
C ALA A 146 7.08 -1.75 -8.78
N PHE A 147 6.65 -0.76 -7.97
CA PHE A 147 6.09 -1.05 -6.64
C PHE A 147 4.87 -1.98 -6.75
N HIS A 148 3.93 -1.66 -7.63
CA HIS A 148 2.75 -2.48 -7.86
C HIS A 148 3.13 -3.90 -8.30
N CYS A 149 4.09 -4.12 -9.19
CA CYS A 149 4.46 -5.48 -9.60
C CYS A 149 4.98 -6.35 -8.43
N HIS A 150 5.79 -5.79 -7.53
CA HIS A 150 6.50 -6.56 -6.50
C HIS A 150 5.73 -6.72 -5.19
N PHE A 151 4.88 -5.75 -4.80
CA PHE A 151 4.22 -5.79 -3.49
C PHE A 151 3.23 -6.98 -3.29
N PRO A 152 2.43 -7.42 -4.27
CA PRO A 152 1.60 -8.61 -4.16
C PRO A 152 2.46 -9.87 -3.97
N GLN A 153 3.62 -9.93 -4.65
CA GLN A 153 4.55 -11.04 -4.51
C GLN A 153 5.12 -11.08 -3.10
N MET A 154 5.48 -9.93 -2.49
CA MET A 154 5.87 -9.85 -1.07
C MET A 154 4.77 -10.31 -0.13
N VAL A 155 3.52 -9.85 -0.32
CA VAL A 155 2.37 -10.24 0.53
C VAL A 155 2.10 -11.74 0.43
N ALA A 156 2.10 -12.29 -0.79
CA ALA A 156 1.89 -13.71 -1.03
C ALA A 156 3.04 -14.58 -0.51
N LEU A 157 4.30 -14.13 -0.61
CA LEU A 157 5.47 -14.81 -0.05
C LEU A 157 5.40 -14.85 1.49
N ALA A 158 5.11 -13.72 2.13
CA ALA A 158 4.94 -13.63 3.58
C ALA A 158 3.77 -14.50 4.10
N SER A 159 2.76 -14.76 3.26
CA SER A 159 1.60 -15.59 3.58
C SER A 159 1.85 -17.11 3.49
N GLN A 160 2.98 -17.59 2.94
CA GLN A 160 3.13 -19.02 2.62
C GLN A 160 3.25 -19.95 3.84
N SER A 161 3.56 -19.40 5.02
CA SER A 161 3.54 -20.11 6.30
C SER A 161 2.14 -20.21 6.92
N GLN A 162 1.14 -19.50 6.38
CA GLN A 162 -0.24 -19.49 6.88
C GLN A 162 -1.14 -20.42 6.05
N PRO A 163 -2.18 -21.03 6.66
CA PRO A 163 -3.22 -21.71 5.88
C PRO A 163 -4.01 -20.70 5.02
N PRO A 164 -4.56 -21.10 3.85
CA PRO A 164 -5.22 -20.19 2.91
C PRO A 164 -6.36 -19.36 3.49
N GLU A 165 -7.07 -19.89 4.49
CA GLU A 165 -8.11 -19.20 5.25
C GLU A 165 -7.55 -17.97 5.98
N LYS A 166 -6.39 -18.12 6.63
CA LYS A 166 -5.75 -17.06 7.43
C LYS A 166 -4.88 -16.11 6.60
N ALA A 167 -4.32 -16.59 5.49
CA ALA A 167 -3.38 -15.88 4.60
C ALA A 167 -3.78 -14.43 4.28
N VAL A 168 -2.77 -13.55 4.24
CA VAL A 168 -2.96 -12.09 4.11
C VAL A 168 -3.78 -11.72 2.87
N ARG A 169 -4.86 -10.95 3.07
CA ARG A 169 -5.64 -10.37 1.96
C ARG A 169 -5.08 -9.00 1.55
N LEU A 170 -4.94 -8.75 0.25
CA LEU A 170 -4.45 -7.47 -0.29
C LEU A 170 -5.59 -6.70 -0.97
N VAL A 171 -5.99 -5.58 -0.36
CA VAL A 171 -7.10 -4.74 -0.82
C VAL A 171 -6.56 -3.45 -1.46
N GLY A 172 -6.73 -3.32 -2.77
CA GLY A 172 -6.33 -2.14 -3.53
C GLY A 172 -7.42 -1.06 -3.52
N ILE A 173 -7.32 -0.06 -2.64
CA ILE A 173 -8.29 1.02 -2.45
C ILE A 173 -8.14 2.10 -3.56
N SER A 174 -9.21 2.84 -3.88
CA SER A 174 -9.16 3.99 -4.81
C SER A 174 -8.46 5.22 -4.20
N LYS A 175 -7.92 6.11 -5.05
CA LYS A 175 -7.32 7.38 -4.60
C LYS A 175 -8.31 8.27 -3.82
N ALA A 176 -9.58 8.32 -4.23
CA ALA A 176 -10.60 9.18 -3.61
C ALA A 176 -10.95 8.78 -2.16
N CYS A 177 -10.43 7.63 -1.70
CA CYS A 177 -10.60 7.13 -0.34
C CYS A 177 -9.45 7.56 0.59
N GLU A 178 -8.30 8.04 0.06
CA GLU A 178 -7.14 8.45 0.86
C GLU A 178 -7.50 9.58 1.83
N ASP A 179 -8.35 10.51 1.42
CA ASP A 179 -8.80 11.63 2.24
C ASP A 179 -9.73 11.17 3.38
N LYS A 180 -10.60 10.17 3.14
CA LYS A 180 -11.42 9.54 4.18
C LYS A 180 -10.55 8.81 5.22
N LEU A 181 -9.52 8.08 4.78
CA LEU A 181 -8.59 7.38 5.66
C LEU A 181 -7.67 8.36 6.43
N SER A 182 -7.23 9.43 5.79
CA SER A 182 -6.49 10.55 6.39
C SER A 182 -7.29 11.19 7.53
N ALA A 183 -8.56 11.52 7.28
CA ALA A 183 -9.48 12.06 8.29
C ALA A 183 -9.77 11.06 9.42
N ALA A 184 -10.01 9.78 9.11
CA ALA A 184 -10.27 8.75 10.12
C ALA A 184 -9.06 8.51 11.05
N LEU A 185 -7.84 8.44 10.50
CA LEU A 185 -6.60 8.21 11.27
C LEU A 185 -5.97 9.46 11.89
N GLY A 186 -6.38 10.66 11.50
CA GLY A 186 -5.74 11.90 11.91
C GLY A 186 -4.30 12.06 11.38
N ILE A 187 -3.95 11.41 10.27
CA ILE A 187 -2.61 11.46 9.65
C ILE A 187 -2.76 12.11 8.26
N PRO A 188 -2.06 13.23 7.95
CA PRO A 188 -2.30 14.02 6.73
C PRO A 188 -2.25 13.28 5.38
N ARG A 189 -1.54 12.14 5.30
CA ARG A 189 -1.46 11.28 4.10
C ARG A 189 -1.38 9.82 4.53
N VAL A 190 -2.34 9.01 4.09
CA VAL A 190 -2.40 7.57 4.36
C VAL A 190 -2.54 6.82 3.04
N SER A 191 -1.43 6.24 2.56
CA SER A 191 -1.41 5.43 1.32
C SER A 191 -1.54 3.93 1.58
N SER A 192 -1.32 3.47 2.80
CA SER A 192 -1.24 2.05 3.14
C SER A 192 -1.41 1.80 4.63
N ILE A 193 -2.17 0.75 4.95
CA ILE A 193 -2.53 0.32 6.31
C ILE A 193 -2.47 -1.20 6.34
N ALA A 194 -1.93 -1.81 7.39
CA ALA A 194 -1.99 -3.24 7.62
C ALA A 194 -2.57 -3.54 9.01
N ILE A 195 -3.43 -4.56 9.07
CA ILE A 195 -4.07 -5.03 10.30
C ILE A 195 -3.47 -6.39 10.64
N ARG A 196 -3.01 -6.56 11.87
CA ARG A 196 -2.45 -7.83 12.37
C ARG A 196 -3.54 -8.85 12.67
N GLU A 197 -3.15 -10.11 12.85
CA GLU A 197 -4.04 -11.11 13.44
C GLU A 197 -4.36 -10.76 14.92
N ASP A 198 -5.53 -11.19 15.39
CA ASP A 198 -6.13 -10.88 16.70
C ASP A 198 -6.41 -9.38 17.00
N ALA A 199 -6.43 -8.51 15.99
CA ALA A 199 -6.69 -7.09 16.18
C ALA A 199 -8.08 -6.85 16.83
N PRO A 200 -8.17 -6.12 17.96
CA PRO A 200 -9.43 -5.93 18.68
C PRO A 200 -10.44 -5.17 17.82
N GLN A 201 -11.71 -5.58 17.89
CA GLN A 201 -12.84 -5.05 17.09
C GLN A 201 -12.71 -5.22 15.55
N ALA A 202 -11.55 -5.61 15.02
CA ALA A 202 -11.32 -5.74 13.58
C ALA A 202 -11.94 -7.00 12.96
N LYS A 203 -12.38 -7.98 13.76
CA LYS A 203 -12.83 -9.30 13.28
C LYS A 203 -13.86 -9.21 12.15
N GLY A 204 -14.92 -8.40 12.30
CA GLY A 204 -15.97 -8.27 11.27
C GLY A 204 -15.45 -7.74 9.93
N LEU A 205 -14.50 -6.79 9.96
CA LEU A 205 -13.81 -6.31 8.75
C LEU A 205 -12.92 -7.40 8.13
N VAL A 206 -12.16 -8.12 8.96
CA VAL A 206 -11.25 -9.18 8.50
C VAL A 206 -12.03 -10.33 7.86
N ASP A 207 -13.13 -10.76 8.47
CA ASP A 207 -13.95 -11.86 7.98
C ASP A 207 -14.69 -11.46 6.68
N PHE A 208 -15.30 -10.27 6.61
CA PHE A 208 -15.91 -9.73 5.39
C PHE A 208 -14.90 -9.62 4.23
N VAL A 209 -13.67 -9.16 4.51
CA VAL A 209 -12.59 -9.12 3.52
C VAL A 209 -12.13 -10.53 3.11
N ARG A 210 -12.09 -11.50 4.02
CA ARG A 210 -11.69 -12.88 3.70
C ARG A 210 -12.69 -13.61 2.79
N GLU A 211 -13.96 -13.26 2.90
CA GLU A 211 -15.07 -13.71 2.04
C GLU A 211 -15.00 -13.06 0.65
N HIS A 212 -14.95 -11.73 0.59
CA HIS A 212 -15.05 -10.97 -0.68
C HIS A 212 -13.71 -10.84 -1.43
N VAL A 213 -12.58 -11.16 -0.80
CA VAL A 213 -11.23 -11.00 -1.38
C VAL A 213 -10.44 -12.29 -1.22
N LYS A 214 -10.07 -12.91 -2.35
CA LYS A 214 -9.21 -14.10 -2.38
C LYS A 214 -7.79 -13.79 -1.85
N PRO A 215 -7.04 -14.79 -1.34
CA PRO A 215 -5.60 -14.66 -1.11
C PRO A 215 -4.85 -14.21 -2.37
N VAL A 216 -3.70 -13.55 -2.18
CA VAL A 216 -2.80 -13.23 -3.30
C VAL A 216 -1.99 -14.48 -3.65
N GLU A 217 -1.97 -14.86 -4.93
CA GLU A 217 -1.14 -15.96 -5.43
C GLU A 217 -0.04 -15.46 -6.38
N VAL A 218 1.10 -16.15 -6.37
CA VAL A 218 2.20 -15.95 -7.32
C VAL A 218 2.28 -17.16 -8.25
N ALA A 219 1.56 -17.12 -9.38
CA ALA A 219 1.49 -18.27 -10.29
C ALA A 219 2.87 -18.66 -10.85
N TRP A 220 3.73 -17.68 -11.18
CA TRP A 220 5.08 -17.98 -11.66
C TRP A 220 5.93 -18.75 -10.65
N LEU A 221 5.69 -18.60 -9.34
CA LEU A 221 6.40 -19.35 -8.31
C LEU A 221 5.92 -20.81 -8.24
N LYS A 222 4.65 -21.07 -8.57
CA LYS A 222 4.12 -22.44 -8.76
C LYS A 222 4.73 -23.07 -10.02
N GLU A 223 4.79 -22.31 -11.13
CA GLU A 223 5.44 -22.74 -12.38
C GLU A 223 6.94 -23.05 -12.19
N ALA A 224 7.68 -22.17 -11.50
CA ALA A 224 9.10 -22.36 -11.21
C ALA A 224 9.36 -23.58 -10.29
N ARG A 225 8.50 -23.82 -9.30
CA ARG A 225 8.55 -25.04 -8.45
C ARG A 225 8.27 -26.33 -9.23
N ALA A 226 7.59 -26.26 -10.37
CA ALA A 226 7.38 -27.40 -11.25
C ALA A 226 8.59 -27.71 -12.15
N GLY A 227 9.68 -26.91 -12.08
CA GLY A 227 10.93 -27.16 -12.82
C GLY A 227 10.83 -27.06 -14.34
N LYS A 228 9.70 -26.58 -14.87
CA LYS A 228 9.47 -26.53 -16.32
C LYS A 228 10.19 -25.32 -16.95
N TYR A 229 11.10 -25.60 -17.88
CA TYR A 229 11.70 -24.58 -18.72
C TYR A 229 10.64 -23.84 -19.56
N LEU A 230 10.84 -22.53 -19.75
CA LEU A 230 10.05 -21.70 -20.66
C LEU A 230 10.98 -21.08 -21.70
N ASP A 231 10.57 -21.17 -22.97
CA ASP A 231 11.33 -20.62 -24.09
C ASP A 231 11.40 -19.09 -24.09
N THR A 232 12.50 -18.56 -24.63
CA THR A 232 12.76 -17.12 -24.71
C THR A 232 11.78 -16.41 -25.65
N LYS A 233 10.90 -15.57 -25.10
CA LYS A 233 10.00 -14.70 -25.89
C LYS A 233 10.70 -13.39 -26.28
N ILE A 234 10.78 -13.12 -27.58
CA ILE A 234 11.39 -11.90 -28.14
C ILE A 234 10.34 -11.18 -29.00
N ASP A 235 9.86 -10.04 -28.53
CA ASP A 235 8.86 -9.25 -29.23
C ASP A 235 9.52 -8.21 -30.16
N ALA A 236 8.99 -8.07 -31.38
CA ALA A 236 9.51 -7.16 -32.41
C ALA A 236 8.67 -5.88 -32.49
N ILE A 237 9.07 -4.83 -31.76
CA ILE A 237 8.26 -3.62 -31.58
C ILE A 237 8.65 -2.54 -32.62
N PRO A 238 7.71 -2.02 -33.44
CA PRO A 238 8.00 -0.96 -34.41
C PRO A 238 8.02 0.42 -33.74
N THR A 239 9.22 0.96 -33.49
CA THR A 239 9.43 2.26 -32.85
C THR A 239 9.62 3.40 -33.85
N LYS A 240 9.25 4.63 -33.49
CA LYS A 240 9.50 5.84 -34.31
C LYS A 240 10.91 6.38 -34.01
N ILE A 241 11.71 6.64 -35.06
CA ILE A 241 13.01 7.31 -34.90
C ILE A 241 12.81 8.82 -34.92
N GLY A 242 13.31 9.52 -33.89
CA GLY A 242 13.38 10.98 -33.87
C GLY A 242 14.33 11.52 -34.94
N VAL A 243 13.98 12.65 -35.57
CA VAL A 243 14.79 13.24 -36.63
C VAL A 243 16.17 13.63 -36.08
N LYS A 244 17.26 13.15 -36.70
CA LYS A 244 18.61 13.62 -36.36
C LYS A 244 18.66 15.14 -36.55
N LYS A 245 18.96 15.87 -35.47
CA LYS A 245 19.31 17.29 -35.55
C LYS A 245 20.53 17.40 -36.47
N LYS A 246 20.43 18.18 -37.56
CA LYS A 246 21.62 18.59 -38.30
C LYS A 246 22.42 19.53 -37.40
N ALA A 247 23.73 19.33 -37.37
CA ALA A 247 24.70 20.38 -37.04
C ALA A 247 24.90 21.25 -38.29
#